data_AF-A0A088QEC2-F1
#
_entry.id   AF-A0A088QEC2-F1
#
_cell.length_a   1.000
_cell.length_b   1.000
_cell.length_c   1.000
_cell.angle_alpha   90.00
_cell.angle_beta   90.00
_cell.angle_gamma   90.00
#
_symmetry.space_group_name_H-M   'P 1'
#
loop_
_entity.id
_entity.type
_entity.pdbx_description
1 polymer ?
#
loop_
_entity_poly.entity_id
_entity_poly.type
_entity_poly.pdbx_seq_one_letter_code
_entity_poly.pdbx_strand_id
1 'polypeptide(L)'
;MANLFAAESDQMTTTAGDVDGVNSEVQGELGRIRGVVDGLAGEWKGQAKDSFDDLMLRWDDAAMRLSNALTDIADNIRANSSSFDAGEDEGASSFKQVAAAGASLLNL
;
A
#
# COMPACT_ATOMS: atom_id res chain seq x y z
N MET A 1 11.08 24.74 -2.05
CA MET A 1 9.69 24.27 -2.06
C MET A 1 9.54 23.09 -3.02
N ALA A 2 9.77 23.23 -4.33
CA ALA A 2 9.80 22.11 -5.29
C ALA A 2 10.59 20.86 -4.80
N ASN A 3 11.87 21.03 -4.45
CA ASN A 3 12.71 19.94 -3.93
C ASN A 3 12.22 19.28 -2.62
N LEU A 4 11.33 19.91 -1.86
CA LEU A 4 10.75 19.32 -0.65
C LEU A 4 9.60 18.38 -1.02
N PHE A 5 8.74 18.76 -1.96
CA PHE A 5 7.62 17.95 -2.43
C PHE A 5 8.09 16.70 -3.18
N ALA A 6 9.10 16.82 -4.06
CA ALA A 6 9.72 15.66 -4.71
C ALA A 6 10.30 14.67 -3.68
N ALA A 7 10.98 15.17 -2.65
CA ALA A 7 11.52 14.31 -1.59
C ALA A 7 10.42 13.63 -0.75
N GLU A 8 9.30 14.32 -0.49
CA GLU A 8 8.13 13.74 0.17
C GLU A 8 7.48 12.64 -0.68
N SER A 9 7.32 12.87 -1.99
CA SER A 9 6.76 11.88 -2.93
C SER A 9 7.64 10.62 -3.03
N ASP A 10 8.96 10.79 -3.13
CA ASP A 10 9.92 9.67 -3.09
C ASP A 10 9.78 8.85 -1.80
N GLN A 11 9.70 9.54 -0.64
CA GLN A 11 9.51 8.88 0.65
C GLN A 11 8.18 8.10 0.70
N MET A 12 7.11 8.64 0.13
CA MET A 12 5.81 7.95 0.03
C MET A 12 5.90 6.71 -0.84
N THR A 13 6.57 6.79 -1.99
CA THR A 13 6.79 5.63 -2.88
C THR A 13 7.59 4.54 -2.17
N THR A 14 8.65 4.89 -1.44
CA THR A 14 9.39 3.94 -0.59
C THR A 14 8.48 3.31 0.46
N THR A 15 7.68 4.12 1.17
CA THR A 15 6.77 3.62 2.21
C THR A 15 5.74 2.64 1.65
N ALA A 16 5.18 2.90 0.45
CA ALA A 16 4.28 1.96 -0.21
C ALA A 16 4.97 0.63 -0.54
N GLY A 17 6.24 0.68 -0.99
CA GLY A 17 7.05 -0.52 -1.21
C GLY A 17 7.32 -1.32 0.06
N ASP A 18 7.55 -0.63 1.19
CA ASP A 18 7.71 -1.29 2.49
C ASP A 18 6.42 -2.01 2.92
N VAL A 19 5.26 -1.38 2.69
CA VAL A 19 3.94 -2.01 2.97
C VAL A 19 3.72 -3.26 2.13
N ASP A 20 4.09 -3.25 0.84
CA ASP A 20 4.05 -4.45 0.00
C ASP A 20 4.98 -5.55 0.53
N GLY A 21 6.18 -5.18 0.98
CA GLY A 21 7.12 -6.09 1.61
C GLY A 21 6.51 -6.77 2.84
N VAL A 22 5.92 -5.98 3.74
CA VAL A 22 5.20 -6.49 4.92
C VAL A 22 4.03 -7.39 4.52
N ASN A 23 3.27 -7.03 3.49
CA ASN A 23 2.17 -7.87 3.01
C ASN A 23 2.66 -9.25 2.52
N SER A 24 3.77 -9.28 1.78
CA SER A 24 4.41 -10.52 1.35
C SER A 24 4.86 -11.39 2.55
N GLU A 25 5.46 -10.77 3.57
CA GLU A 25 5.85 -11.46 4.80
C GLU A 25 4.63 -12.04 5.55
N VAL A 26 3.56 -11.26 5.66
CA VAL A 26 2.28 -11.67 6.25
C VAL A 26 1.70 -12.88 5.51
N GLN A 27 1.62 -12.83 4.17
CA GLN A 27 1.13 -13.95 3.37
C GLN A 27 1.99 -15.21 3.58
N GLY A 28 3.32 -15.04 3.68
CA GLY A 28 4.24 -16.12 4.01
C GLY A 28 3.96 -16.75 5.38
N GLU A 29 3.74 -15.93 6.42
CA GLU A 29 3.42 -16.42 7.77
C GLU A 29 2.04 -17.10 7.82
N LEU A 30 1.04 -16.53 7.16
CA LEU A 30 -0.30 -17.12 7.05
C LEU A 30 -0.25 -18.52 6.41
N GLY A 31 0.56 -18.67 5.35
CA GLY A 31 0.81 -19.96 4.71
C GLY A 31 1.53 -20.95 5.63
N ARG A 32 2.54 -20.49 6.40
CA ARG A 32 3.24 -21.33 7.39
C ARG A 32 2.28 -21.84 8.47
N ILE A 33 1.46 -20.96 9.05
CA ILE A 33 0.48 -21.32 10.07
C ILE A 33 -0.52 -22.34 9.51
N ARG A 34 -1.06 -22.08 8.31
CA ARG A 34 -1.96 -23.03 7.64
C ARG A 34 -1.33 -24.41 7.46
N GLY A 35 -0.07 -24.47 7.03
CA GLY A 35 0.64 -25.75 6.86
C GLY A 35 0.82 -26.53 8.17
N VAL A 36 1.16 -25.85 9.27
CA VAL A 36 1.23 -26.48 10.61
C VAL A 36 -0.14 -27.04 11.00
N VAL A 37 -1.18 -26.24 10.77
CA VAL A 37 -2.54 -26.56 11.12
C VAL A 37 -3.09 -27.75 10.31
N ASP A 38 -2.87 -27.78 9.00
CA ASP A 38 -3.25 -28.90 8.13
C ASP A 38 -2.54 -30.21 8.52
N GLY A 39 -1.30 -30.12 9.02
CA GLY A 39 -0.56 -31.27 9.55
C GLY A 39 -1.20 -31.90 10.79
N LEU A 40 -1.91 -31.12 11.60
CA LEU A 40 -2.61 -31.58 12.81
C LEU A 40 -4.05 -32.04 12.52
N ALA A 41 -4.64 -31.61 11.40
CA ALA A 41 -6.02 -31.91 11.02
C ALA A 41 -6.30 -33.43 10.93
N GLY A 42 -5.28 -34.24 10.64
CA GLY A 42 -5.39 -35.70 10.61
C GLY A 42 -5.72 -36.33 11.97
N GLU A 43 -5.33 -35.67 13.06
CA GLU A 43 -5.50 -36.16 14.43
C GLU A 43 -6.90 -35.84 15.00
N TRP A 44 -7.62 -34.89 14.41
CA TRP A 44 -8.90 -34.43 14.94
C TRP A 44 -10.06 -35.17 14.26
N LYS A 45 -10.82 -35.94 15.05
CA LYS A 45 -11.97 -36.73 14.59
C LYS A 45 -13.23 -36.33 15.36
N GLY A 46 -14.39 -36.52 14.74
CA GLY A 46 -15.69 -36.22 15.35
C GLY A 46 -15.93 -34.71 15.53
N GLN A 47 -16.58 -34.30 16.61
CA GLN A 47 -17.00 -32.91 16.84
C GLN A 47 -15.85 -31.88 16.91
N ALA A 48 -14.63 -32.32 17.18
CA ALA A 48 -13.43 -31.48 17.11
C ALA A 48 -13.10 -31.06 15.67
N LYS A 49 -13.42 -31.89 14.68
CA LYS A 49 -13.25 -31.58 13.26
C LYS A 49 -14.18 -30.46 12.81
N ASP A 50 -15.45 -30.49 13.19
CA ASP A 50 -16.42 -29.47 12.77
C ASP A 50 -16.03 -28.07 13.29
N SER A 51 -15.60 -28.00 14.56
CA SER A 51 -15.12 -26.75 15.17
C SER A 51 -13.86 -26.23 14.50
N PHE A 52 -13.01 -27.15 14.03
CA PHE A 52 -11.79 -26.81 13.30
C PHE A 52 -12.05 -26.33 11.89
N ASP A 53 -12.95 -26.99 11.16
CA ASP A 53 -13.33 -26.57 9.82
C ASP A 53 -13.92 -25.14 9.87
N ASP A 54 -14.74 -24.81 10.88
CA ASP A 54 -15.24 -23.43 11.10
C ASP A 54 -14.10 -22.43 11.42
N LEU A 55 -13.14 -22.84 12.26
CA LEU A 55 -11.96 -22.02 12.54
C LEU A 55 -11.16 -21.71 11.28
N MET A 56 -10.96 -22.71 10.41
CA MET A 56 -10.22 -22.55 9.16
C MET A 56 -10.92 -21.63 8.17
N LEU A 57 -12.25 -21.66 8.10
CA LEU A 57 -13.02 -20.72 7.28
C LEU A 57 -12.84 -19.27 7.75
N ARG A 58 -12.90 -19.04 9.07
CA ARG A 58 -12.69 -17.71 9.65
C ARG A 58 -11.26 -17.23 9.50
N TRP A 59 -10.30 -18.16 9.60
CA TRP A 59 -8.89 -17.88 9.35
C TRP A 59 -8.66 -17.39 7.93
N ASP A 60 -9.20 -18.11 6.93
CA ASP A 60 -9.06 -17.74 5.52
C ASP A 60 -9.69 -16.37 5.22
N ASP A 61 -10.86 -16.06 5.80
CA ASP A 61 -11.48 -14.72 5.69
C ASP A 61 -10.60 -13.63 6.33
N ALA A 62 -10.08 -13.86 7.53
CA ALA A 62 -9.21 -12.90 8.22
C ALA A 62 -7.90 -12.65 7.45
N ALA A 63 -7.29 -13.71 6.93
CA ALA A 63 -6.09 -13.66 6.09
C ALA A 63 -6.31 -12.80 4.84
N MET A 64 -7.41 -13.04 4.13
CA MET A 64 -7.78 -12.28 2.93
C MET A 64 -8.02 -10.81 3.25
N ARG A 65 -8.75 -10.51 4.33
CA ARG A 65 -9.01 -9.12 4.75
C ARG A 65 -7.75 -8.37 5.10
N LEU A 66 -6.82 -9.01 5.80
CA LEU A 66 -5.54 -8.40 6.14
C LEU A 66 -4.71 -8.10 4.89
N SER A 67 -4.62 -9.06 3.96
CA SER A 67 -3.91 -8.85 2.70
C SER A 67 -4.51 -7.70 1.88
N ASN A 68 -5.84 -7.67 1.76
CA ASN A 68 -6.52 -6.60 1.02
C ASN A 68 -6.30 -5.23 1.68
N ALA A 69 -6.40 -5.15 3.01
CA ALA A 69 -6.15 -3.91 3.73
C ALA A 69 -4.73 -3.38 3.52
N LEU A 70 -3.71 -4.25 3.51
CA LEU A 70 -2.33 -3.85 3.26
C LEU A 70 -2.13 -3.37 1.81
N THR A 71 -2.72 -4.07 0.83
CA THR A 71 -2.74 -3.62 -0.57
C THR A 71 -3.42 -2.25 -0.71
N ASP A 72 -4.60 -2.08 -0.12
CA ASP A 72 -5.33 -0.81 -0.14
C ASP A 72 -4.51 0.32 0.48
N ILE A 73 -3.79 0.06 1.58
CA ILE A 73 -2.90 1.04 2.20
C ILE A 73 -1.76 1.43 1.24
N ALA A 74 -1.08 0.47 0.63
CA ALA A 74 0.00 0.74 -0.30
C ALA A 74 -0.49 1.56 -1.51
N ASP A 75 -1.66 1.21 -2.05
CA ASP A 75 -2.26 1.91 -3.19
C ASP A 75 -2.70 3.33 -2.83
N ASN A 76 -3.26 3.54 -1.63
CA ASN A 76 -3.57 4.89 -1.14
C ASN A 76 -2.32 5.75 -0.99
N ILE A 77 -1.21 5.18 -0.50
CA ILE A 77 0.06 5.91 -0.39
C ILE A 77 0.57 6.32 -1.78
N ARG A 78 0.53 5.43 -2.78
CA ARG A 78 0.92 5.73 -4.16
C ARG A 78 0.02 6.79 -4.80
N ALA A 79 -1.29 6.68 -4.61
CA ALA A 79 -2.25 7.65 -5.13
C ALA A 79 -1.97 9.05 -4.56
N ASN A 80 -1.65 9.13 -3.27
CA ASN A 80 -1.27 10.39 -2.66
C ASN A 80 0.06 10.91 -3.23
N SER A 81 1.10 10.07 -3.35
CA SER A 81 2.40 10.42 -3.96
C SER A 81 2.22 11.03 -5.35
N SER A 82 1.45 10.37 -6.23
CA SER A 82 1.16 10.89 -7.57
C SER A 82 0.38 12.21 -7.54
N SER A 83 -0.48 12.43 -6.54
CA SER A 83 -1.22 13.68 -6.37
C SER A 83 -0.29 14.82 -5.92
N PHE A 84 0.72 14.53 -5.10
CA PHE A 84 1.76 15.49 -4.72
C PHE A 84 2.59 15.92 -5.94
N ASP A 85 3.03 14.97 -6.78
CA ASP A 85 3.79 15.26 -8.00
C ASP A 85 2.99 16.13 -8.99
N ALA A 86 1.72 15.79 -9.20
CA ALA A 86 0.85 16.56 -10.10
C ALA A 86 0.65 18.02 -9.62
N GLY A 87 0.53 18.22 -8.31
CA GLY A 87 0.44 19.55 -7.71
C GLY A 87 1.72 20.37 -7.88
N GLU A 88 2.89 19.72 -7.83
CA GLU A 88 4.18 20.37 -8.12
C GLU A 88 4.25 20.85 -9.58
N ASP A 89 3.91 19.97 -10.53
CA ASP A 89 3.95 20.28 -11.95
C ASP A 89 3.04 21.46 -12.32
N GLU A 90 1.83 21.50 -11.76
CA GLU A 90 0.88 22.59 -11.97
C GLU A 90 1.39 23.92 -11.37
N GLY A 91 1.93 23.88 -10.15
CA GLY A 91 2.53 25.05 -9.49
C GLY A 91 3.75 25.58 -10.24
N ALA A 92 4.64 24.69 -10.70
CA ALA A 92 5.82 25.04 -11.47
C ALA A 92 5.45 25.61 -12.85
N SER A 93 4.45 25.03 -13.53
CA SER A 93 3.92 25.55 -14.79
C SER A 93 3.33 26.96 -14.62
N SER A 94 2.51 27.16 -13.59
CA SER A 94 1.91 28.46 -13.27
C SER A 94 2.97 29.52 -13.00
N PHE A 95 4.01 29.19 -12.24
CA PHE A 95 5.12 30.11 -11.98
C PHE A 95 5.89 30.47 -13.26
N LYS A 96 6.18 29.48 -14.13
CA LYS A 96 6.82 29.73 -15.44
C LYS A 96 5.98 30.66 -16.31
N GLN A 97 4.65 30.50 -16.32
CA GLN A 97 3.74 31.36 -17.08
C GLN A 97 3.76 32.80 -16.54
N VAL A 98 3.69 32.98 -15.22
CA VAL A 98 3.77 34.32 -14.59
C VAL A 98 5.12 34.97 -14.85
N ALA A 99 6.23 34.21 -14.74
CA ALA A 99 7.56 34.71 -15.03
C ALA A 99 7.72 35.14 -16.50
N ALA A 100 7.19 34.36 -17.45
CA ALA A 100 7.18 34.71 -18.87
C ALA A 100 6.34 35.98 -19.14
N ALA A 101 5.17 36.10 -18.50
CA ALA A 101 4.33 37.30 -18.60
C ALA A 101 5.04 38.55 -18.04
N GLY A 102 5.69 38.43 -16.89
CA GLY A 102 6.47 39.53 -16.29
C GLY A 102 7.67 39.98 -17.14
N ALA A 103 8.40 39.03 -17.74
CA ALA A 103 9.51 39.34 -18.65
C ALA A 103 9.04 40.06 -19.93
N SER A 104 7.84 39.73 -20.42
CA SER A 104 7.22 40.37 -21.59
C SER A 104 6.91 41.85 -21.33
N LEU A 105 6.54 42.20 -20.10
CA LEU A 105 6.20 43.56 -19.70
C LEU A 105 7.42 44.47 -19.49
N LEU A 106 8.60 43.89 -19.24
CA LEU A 106 9.86 44.63 -19.04
C LEU A 106 10.62 44.89 -20.35
N ASN A 107 10.17 44.29 -21.45
CA ASN A 107 10.79 44.41 -22.78
C ASN A 107 10.01 45.36 -23.72
N LEU A 108 9.11 46.17 -23.17
CA LEU A 108 8.41 47.30 -23.77
C LEU A 108 8.89 48.60 -23.13
#